data_AF-A0A353ZRY0-F1
#
_entry.id   AF-A0A353ZRY0-F1
#
_cell.length_a   1.000
_cell.length_b   1.000
_cell.length_c   1.000
_cell.angle_alpha   90.00
_cell.angle_beta   90.00
_cell.angle_gamma   90.00
#
_symmetry.space_group_name_H-M   'P 1'
#
loop_
_entity.id
_entity.type
_entity.pdbx_description
1 polymer ?
#
loop_
_entity_poly.entity_id
_entity_poly.type
_entity_poly.pdbx_seq_one_letter_code
_entity_poly.pdbx_strand_id
1 'polypeptide(L)' 'MEVLVTEPGRLYEFDDAEAMLRQVAVPHCYSGILVTRHHPGRYTLALSDKVPFGETREQILS' A
#
# COMPACT_ATOMS: atom_id res chain seq x y z
N MET A 1 5.06 5.12 6.83
CA MET A 1 3.65 5.36 7.20
C MET A 1 2.95 4.03 7.04
N GLU A 2 2.42 3.47 8.12
CA GLU A 2 1.73 2.17 8.12
C GLU A 2 0.23 2.45 8.18
N VAL A 3 -0.51 2.07 7.15
CA VAL A 3 -1.98 2.14 7.18
C VAL A 3 -2.50 0.73 7.46
N LEU A 4 -3.14 0.60 8.62
CA LEU A 4 -3.77 -0.62 9.09
C LEU A 4 -5.25 -0.61 8.65
N VAL A 5 -5.58 -1.37 7.60
CA VAL A 5 -6.98 -1.61 7.24
C VAL A 5 -7.44 -2.85 7.98
N THR A 6 -8.28 -2.69 9.02
CA THR A 6 -8.77 -3.76 9.91
C THR A 6 -10.17 -4.26 9.62
N GLU A 7 -10.94 -3.61 8.73
CA GLU A 7 -12.34 -3.96 8.48
C GLU A 7 -12.69 -3.95 6.98
N PRO A 8 -13.39 -4.97 6.46
CA PRO A 8 -13.76 -5.07 5.05
C PRO A 8 -14.74 -3.97 4.57
N GLY A 9 -15.30 -3.17 5.49
CA GLY A 9 -16.13 -2.00 5.18
C GLY A 9 -15.38 -0.68 4.99
N ARG A 10 -14.06 -0.65 5.19
CA ARG A 10 -13.20 0.55 5.13
C ARG A 10 -12.34 0.62 3.86
N LEU A 11 -12.84 0.10 2.74
CA LEU A 11 -12.15 0.20 1.43
C LEU A 11 -11.77 1.66 1.08
N TYR A 12 -12.60 2.62 1.50
CA TYR A 12 -12.33 4.05 1.34
C TYR A 12 -11.04 4.53 2.02
N GLU A 13 -10.65 3.94 3.16
CA GLU A 13 -9.38 4.28 3.82
C GLU A 13 -8.17 3.65 3.12
N PHE A 14 -8.38 2.53 2.41
CA PHE A 14 -7.35 1.95 1.56
C PHE A 14 -7.09 2.86 0.35
N ASP A 15 -8.15 3.38 -0.27
CA ASP A 15 -8.07 4.32 -1.38
C ASP A 15 -7.40 5.64 -0.96
N ASP A 16 -7.76 6.20 0.20
CA ASP A 16 -7.13 7.42 0.74
C ASP A 16 -5.65 7.20 1.09
N ALA A 17 -5.32 6.05 1.67
CA ALA A 17 -3.93 5.68 1.98
C ALA A 17 -3.10 5.47 0.72
N GLU A 18 -3.66 4.82 -0.30
CA GLU A 18 -3.02 4.66 -1.59
C GLU A 18 -2.80 6.02 -2.25
N ALA A 19 -3.80 6.91 -2.23
CA ALA A 19 -3.70 8.26 -2.79
C ALA A 19 -2.63 9.11 -2.07
N MET A 20 -2.51 9.00 -0.75
CA MET A 20 -1.42 9.65 0.01
C MET A 20 -0.05 9.06 -0.36
N LEU A 21 0.07 7.75 -0.44
CA LEU A 21 1.33 7.10 -0.81
C LEU A 21 1.75 7.43 -2.24
N ARG A 22 0.81 7.52 -3.18
CA ARG A 22 1.09 7.96 -4.55
C ARG A 22 1.66 9.37 -4.58
N GLN A 23 1.13 10.31 -3.79
CA GLN A 23 1.67 11.67 -3.69
C GLN A 23 3.10 11.69 -3.13
N VAL A 24 3.40 10.84 -2.14
CA VAL A 24 4.76 10.70 -1.58
C VAL A 24 5.70 9.98 -2.55
N ALA A 25 5.19 9.10 -3.41
CA ALA A 25 5.98 8.41 -4.42
C ALA A 25 6.44 9.34 -5.57
N VAL A 26 5.69 10.41 -5.88
CA VAL A 26 6.02 11.35 -6.97
C VAL A 26 7.44 11.92 -6.88
N PRO A 27 7.92 12.46 -5.74
CA PRO A 27 9.31 12.93 -5.65
C PRO A 27 10.34 11.80 -5.74
N HIS A 28 9.93 10.58 -5.41
CA HIS A 28 10.81 9.43 -5.50
C HIS A 28 10.84 8.84 -6.91
N CYS A 29 9.78 8.76 -7.71
CA CYS A 29 9.81 8.26 -9.11
C CYS A 29 10.46 6.87 -9.35
N TYR A 30 11.06 6.23 -8.35
CA TYR A 30 11.78 4.94 -8.43
C TYR A 30 11.15 3.86 -7.55
N SER A 31 10.06 4.14 -6.84
CA SER A 31 9.39 3.19 -5.95
C SER A 31 7.87 3.22 -6.16
N GLY A 32 7.27 2.05 -6.22
CA GLY A 32 5.83 1.83 -6.24
C GLY A 32 5.30 1.47 -4.85
N ILE A 33 4.05 1.02 -4.80
CA ILE A 33 3.35 0.71 -3.55
C ILE A 33 3.33 -0.82 -3.35
N LEU A 34 3.83 -1.28 -2.21
CA LEU A 34 3.72 -2.66 -1.76
C LEU A 34 2.62 -2.78 -0.72
N VAL A 35 1.62 -3.60 -1.03
CA VAL A 35 0.56 -3.99 -0.11
C VAL A 35 0.95 -5.33 0.50
N THR A 36 1.16 -5.38 1.81
CA THR A 36 1.49 -6.61 2.54
C THR A 36 0.25 -7.10 3.28
N ARG A 37 -0.25 -8.28 2.91
CA ARG A 37 -1.33 -8.95 3.62
C ARG A 37 -0.76 -9.82 4.73
N HIS A 38 -1.04 -9.44 5.98
CA HIS A 38 -0.60 -10.18 7.15
C HIS A 38 -1.61 -11.28 7.54
N HIS A 39 -2.90 -10.94 7.53
CA HIS A 39 -4.02 -11.85 7.82
C HIS A 39 -5.24 -11.46 6.97
N PRO A 40 -6.28 -12.29 6.88
CA PRO A 40 -7.56 -11.87 6.30
C PRO A 40 -8.07 -10.61 7.02
N GLY A 41 -8.22 -9.51 6.27
CA GLY A 41 -8.64 -8.21 6.83
C GLY A 41 -7.55 -7.41 7.52
N ARG A 42 -6.25 -7.76 7.40
CA ARG A 42 -5.13 -6.95 7.89
C ARG A 42 -4.08 -6.74 6.80
N TYR A 43 -3.95 -5.49 6.37
CA TYR A 43 -3.04 -5.07 5.31
C TYR A 43 -2.15 -3.93 5.79
N THR A 44 -0.95 -3.83 5.21
CA THR A 44 -0.02 -2.70 5.36
C THR A 44 0.36 -2.21 3.98
N LEU A 45 0.33 -0.88 3.74
CA LEU A 45 0.81 -0.29 2.50
C LEU A 45 2.11 0.49 2.77
N ALA A 46 3.13 0.30 1.94
CA ALA A 46 4.39 1.01 2.04
C ALA A 46 5.00 1.27 0.66
N LEU A 47 5.82 2.33 0.54
CA LEU A 47 6.68 2.50 -0.64
C LEU A 47 7.77 1.43 -0.63
N SER A 48 8.02 0.84 -1.80
CA SER A 48 8.98 -0.25 -1.94
C SER A 48 9.77 -0.10 -3.24
N ASP A 49 11.08 -0.26 -3.13
CA ASP A 49 12.01 -0.35 -4.26
C ASP A 49 11.85 -1.65 -5.07
N LYS A 50 11.18 -2.65 -4.48
CA LYS A 50 10.81 -3.91 -5.15
C LYS A 50 9.61 -3.76 -6.09
N VAL A 51 8.90 -2.64 -6.01
CA VAL A 51 7.76 -2.34 -6.86
C VAL A 51 8.14 -1.18 -7.77
N PRO A 52 8.04 -1.31 -9.10
CA PRO A 52 8.30 -0.21 -10.01
C PRO A 52 7.37 0.97 -9.74
N PHE A 53 7.87 2.19 -9.96
CA PHE A 53 7.05 3.40 -9.84
C PHE A 53 5.82 3.32 -10.75
N GLY A 54 4.66 3.74 -10.22
CA GLY A 54 3.37 3.66 -10.89
C GLY A 54 2.67 2.31 -10.77
N GLU A 55 3.31 1.30 -10.15
CA GLU A 55 2.68 0.01 -9.85
C GLU A 55 2.29 -0.11 -8.37
N THR A 56 1.24 -0.88 -8.13
CA THR A 56 0.84 -1.37 -6.81
C THR A 56 0.87 -2.91 -6.87
N ARG A 57 1.60 -3.55 -5.95
CA ARG A 57 1.72 -5.02 -5.89
C ARG A 57 1.30 -5.54 -4.52
N GLU A 58 0.61 -6.68 -4.49
CA GLU A 58 0.27 -7.39 -3.25
C GLU A 58 1.30 -8.48 -2.95
N GLN A 59 1.73 -8.56 -1.69
CA GLN A 59 2.49 -9.67 -1.12
C GLN A 59 1.69 -10.29 0.01
N ILE A 60 1.44 -11.60 -0.10
CA ILE A 60 0.79 -12.40 0.93
C ILE A 60 1.88 -13.02 1.80
N LEU A 61 1.85 -12.72 3.11
CA LEU A 61 2.68 -13.41 4.08
C LEU A 61 1.90 -14.62 4.61
N SER A 62 2.34 -15.82 4.23
CA SER A 62 1.85 -17.09 4.77
C SER A 62 2.65 -17.53 5.98
#